data_AF-A0A9E2RT68-F1
#
_entry.id   AF-A0A9E2RT68-F1
#
_cell.length_a   1.000
_cell.length_b   1.000
_cell.length_c   1.000
_cell.angle_alpha   90.00
_cell.angle_beta   90.00
_cell.angle_gamma   90.00
#
_symmetry.space_group_name_H-M   'P 1'
#
loop_
_entity.id
_entity.type
_entity.pdbx_description
1 polymer ?
#
loop_
_entity_poly.entity_id
_entity_poly.type
_entity_poly.pdbx_seq_one_letter_code
_entity_poly.pdbx_strand_id
1 'polypeptide(L)' 'MNTRLLEEARQLNVEDQLALVEALWDEIAKRNAAPPLTAAQKTELDRRVTDHEAHPDDVVSWNEVKESARDRIRR' A
#
# COMPACT_ATOMS: atom_id res chain seq x y z
N MET A 1 5.34 -2.45 21.44
CA MET A 1 4.45 -1.46 20.80
C MET A 1 4.20 -0.35 21.79
N ASN A 2 4.40 0.92 21.43
CA ASN A 2 4.17 2.04 22.33
C ASN A 2 2.66 2.36 22.38
N THR A 3 1.98 1.82 23.39
CA THR A 3 0.52 1.90 23.53
C THR A 3 0.02 3.31 23.77
N ARG A 4 0.80 4.17 24.43
CA ARG A 4 0.45 5.57 24.67
C ARG A 4 0.36 6.39 23.38
N LEU A 5 1.32 6.24 22.47
CA LEU A 5 1.30 6.95 21.18
C LEU A 5 0.08 6.56 20.34
N LEU A 6 -0.34 5.29 20.41
CA LEU A 6 -1.54 4.83 19.72
C LEU A 6 -2.81 5.46 20.31
N GLU A 7 -2.88 5.59 21.63
CA GLU A 7 -4.00 6.28 22.28
C GLU A 7 -4.06 7.78 21.93
N GLU A 8 -2.90 8.46 21.88
CA GLU A 8 -2.82 9.86 21.46
C GLU A 8 -3.27 10.03 19.99
N ALA A 9 -2.81 9.17 19.08
CA ALA A 9 -3.24 9.19 17.68
C ALA A 9 -4.76 8.92 17.53
N ARG A 10 -5.35 8.07 18.37
CA ARG A 10 -6.79 7.78 18.37
C ARG A 10 -7.67 8.97 18.75
N GLN A 11 -7.13 9.95 19.49
CA GLN A 11 -7.87 11.17 19.85
C GLN A 11 -7.91 12.20 18.72
N LEU A 12 -7.08 12.04 17.68
CA LEU A 12 -7.10 12.92 16.51
C LEU A 12 -8.38 12.69 15.69
N ASN A 13 -8.81 13.71 14.95
CA ASN A 13 -9.85 13.52 13.94
C ASN A 13 -9.31 12.63 12.79
N VAL A 14 -10.20 12.11 11.95
CA VAL A 14 -9.82 11.16 10.89
C VAL A 14 -8.85 11.77 9.88
N GLU A 15 -8.97 13.05 9.57
CA GLU A 15 -8.07 13.74 8.63
C GLU A 15 -6.65 13.81 9.18
N ASP A 16 -6.49 14.23 10.43
CA ASP A 16 -5.21 14.28 11.13
C ASP A 16 -4.61 12.88 11.34
N GLN A 17 -5.45 11.86 11.57
CA GLN A 17 -4.98 10.46 11.64
C GLN A 17 -4.38 10.02 10.31
N LEU A 18 -5.05 10.30 9.19
CA LEU A 18 -4.57 9.95 7.86
C LEU A 18 -3.28 10.70 7.51
N ALA A 19 -3.23 12.00 7.80
CA ALA A 19 -2.04 12.82 7.60
C ALA A 19 -0.84 12.32 8.43
N LEU A 20 -1.08 11.89 9.68
CA LEU A 20 -0.04 11.30 10.52
C LEU A 20 0.46 9.96 9.97
N VAL A 21 -0.44 9.10 9.47
CA VAL A 21 -0.08 7.83 8.84
C VAL A 21 0.80 8.07 7.61
N GLU A 22 0.42 9.01 6.74
CA GLU A 22 1.17 9.37 5.54
C GLU A 22 2.56 9.94 5.89
N ALA A 23 2.63 10.92 6.81
CA ALA A 23 3.89 11.53 7.22
C ALA A 23 4.87 10.51 7.84
N LEU A 24 4.36 9.57 8.65
CA LEU A 24 5.19 8.49 9.21
C LEU A 24 5.68 7.53 8.12
N TRP A 25 4.82 7.20 7.15
CA TRP A 25 5.17 6.33 6.04
C TRP A 25 6.27 6.94 5.18
N ASP A 26 6.15 8.22 4.83
CA ASP A 26 7.16 8.97 4.07
C ASP A 26 8.51 8.99 4.80
N GLU A 27 8.50 9.22 6.10
CA GLU A 27 9.73 9.24 6.91
C GLU A 27 10.43 7.87 6.96
N ILE A 28 9.66 6.78 7.04
CA ILE A 28 10.21 5.42 6.98
C ILE A 28 10.85 5.17 5.60
N ALA A 29 10.17 5.57 4.52
CA ALA A 29 10.66 5.42 3.16
C ALA A 29 11.96 6.21 2.93
N LYS A 30 12.03 7.47 3.37
CA LYS A 30 13.24 8.32 3.26
C LYS A 30 14.47 7.73 3.95
N ARG A 31 14.27 7.02 5.05
CA ARG A 31 15.37 6.37 5.81
C ARG A 31 15.86 5.09 5.17
N ASN A 32 15.27 4.68 4.04
CA ASN A 32 15.47 3.38 3.42
C ASN A 32 15.34 2.24 4.44
N ALA A 33 14.43 2.40 5.41
CA ALA A 33 14.18 1.45 6.48
C ALA A 33 13.25 0.31 6.03
N ALA A 34 13.04 0.15 4.72
CA ALA A 34 12.32 -0.97 4.16
C ALA A 34 13.09 -2.26 4.48
N PRO A 35 12.43 -3.29 5.05
CA PRO A 35 13.09 -4.56 5.28
C PRO A 35 13.56 -5.15 3.95
N PRO A 36 14.70 -5.87 3.94
CA PRO A 36 15.14 -6.54 2.73
C PRO A 36 14.09 -7.55 2.28
N LEU A 37 13.89 -7.65 0.97
CA LEU A 37 13.03 -8.69 0.41
C LEU A 37 13.61 -10.07 0.72
N THR A 38 12.74 -11.01 1.06
CA THR A 38 13.10 -12.42 1.04
C THR A 38 13.41 -12.87 -0.40
N ALA A 39 14.19 -13.94 -0.56
CA ALA A 39 14.48 -14.50 -1.88
C ALA A 39 13.21 -14.84 -2.66
N ALA A 40 12.20 -15.42 -2.00
CA ALA A 40 10.92 -15.75 -2.62
C ALA A 40 10.17 -14.50 -3.12
N GLN A 41 10.14 -13.41 -2.33
CA GLN A 41 9.53 -12.15 -2.74
C GLN A 41 10.28 -11.52 -3.92
N LYS A 42 11.62 -11.55 -3.90
CA LYS A 42 12.41 -11.04 -5.01
C LYS A 42 12.12 -11.81 -6.31
N THR A 43 12.13 -13.14 -6.26
CA THR A 43 11.82 -13.98 -7.42
C THR A 43 10.43 -13.70 -7.97
N GLU A 44 9.41 -13.54 -7.11
CA GLU A 44 8.06 -13.24 -7.56
C GLU A 44 7.94 -11.85 -8.19
N LEU A 45 8.64 -10.84 -7.66
CA LEU A 45 8.67 -9.52 -8.26
C LEU A 45 9.38 -9.54 -9.61
N ASP A 46 10.54 -10.18 -9.72
CA ASP A 46 11.29 -10.31 -10.97
C ASP A 46 10.43 -11.04 -12.05
N ARG A 47 9.68 -12.07 -11.65
CA ARG A 47 8.72 -12.78 -12.53
C ARG A 47 7.60 -11.85 -13.01
N ARG A 48 6.96 -11.09 -12.12
CA ARG A 48 5.86 -10.17 -12.46
C ARG A 48 6.30 -9.03 -13.37
N VAL A 49 7.50 -8.51 -13.17
CA VAL A 49 8.06 -7.46 -14.04
C VAL A 49 8.26 -8.02 -15.45
N THR A 50 8.92 -9.18 -15.57
CA THR A 50 9.15 -9.85 -16.87
C THR A 50 7.83 -10.15 -17.59
N ASP A 51 6.83 -10.63 -16.85
CA ASP A 51 5.51 -10.96 -17.38
C ASP A 51 4.76 -9.72 -17.89
N HIS A 52 4.79 -8.61 -17.14
CA HIS A 52 4.18 -7.36 -17.57
C HIS A 52 4.90 -6.73 -18.77
N GLU A 53 6.24 -6.82 -18.83
CA GLU A 53 7.01 -6.36 -19.99
C GLU A 53 6.67 -7.16 -21.26
N ALA A 54 6.38 -8.46 -21.12
CA ALA A 54 5.94 -9.31 -22.23
C ALA A 54 4.47 -9.08 -22.62
N HIS A 55 3.63 -8.70 -21.66
CA HIS A 55 2.18 -8.53 -21.82
C HIS A 55 1.73 -7.14 -21.28
N PRO A 56 2.13 -6.03 -21.90
CA PRO A 56 1.86 -4.68 -21.37
C PRO A 56 0.36 -4.34 -21.30
N ASP A 57 -0.45 -4.96 -22.17
CA ASP A 57 -1.90 -4.77 -22.21
C ASP A 57 -2.67 -5.73 -21.30
N ASP A 58 -2.00 -6.69 -20.65
CA ASP A 58 -2.62 -7.59 -19.64
C ASP A 58 -2.77 -6.87 -18.30
N VAL A 59 -3.61 -5.83 -18.31
CA VAL A 59 -3.89 -4.97 -17.17
C VAL A 59 -5.39 -4.77 -17.03
N VAL A 60 -5.84 -4.53 -15.79
CA VAL A 60 -7.21 -4.09 -15.52
C VAL A 60 -7.17 -2.59 -15.29
N SER A 61 -8.06 -1.86 -15.98
CA SER A 61 -8.10 -0.40 -15.84
C SER A 61 -8.57 0.00 -14.43
N TRP A 62 -8.13 1.16 -13.96
CA TRP A 62 -8.58 1.68 -12.68
C TRP A 62 -10.11 1.86 -12.61
N ASN A 63 -10.74 2.24 -13.73
CA ASN A 63 -12.19 2.39 -13.79
C ASN A 63 -12.90 1.06 -13.55
N GLU A 64 -12.47 -0.03 -14.19
CA GLU A 64 -13.04 -1.36 -13.97
C GLU A 64 -12.84 -1.83 -12.53
N VAL A 65 -11.65 -1.64 -11.95
CA VAL A 65 -11.39 -1.98 -10.54
C VAL A 65 -12.32 -1.20 -9.61
N LYS A 66 -12.47 0.09 -9.85
CA LYS A 66 -13.29 1.00 -9.04
C LYS A 66 -14.78 0.66 -9.13
N GLU A 67 -15.27 0.35 -10.33
CA GLU A 67 -16.66 -0.08 -10.55
C GLU A 67 -16.92 -1.41 -9.82
N SER A 68 -16.05 -2.40 -10.00
CA SER A 68 -16.13 -3.69 -9.30
C SER A 68 -16.10 -3.54 -7.77
N ALA A 69 -15.30 -2.61 -7.23
CA ALA A 69 -15.27 -2.32 -5.80
C ALA A 69 -16.59 -1.70 -5.30
N ARG A 70 -17.16 -0.75 -6.03
CA ARG A 70 -18.45 -0.13 -5.69
C ARG A 70 -19.60 -1.13 -5.73
N ASP A 71 -19.60 -2.02 -6.72
CA ASP A 71 -20.62 -3.06 -6.85
C ASP A 71 -20.59 -4.04 -5.69
N ARG A 72 -19.39 -4.38 -5.18
CA ARG A 72 -19.24 -5.22 -3.98
C ARG A 72 -19.78 -4.57 -2.71
N ILE A 73 -19.57 -3.26 -2.54
CA ILE A 73 -20.02 -2.52 -1.35
C ILE A 73 -21.55 -2.32 -1.33
N ARG A 74 -22.20 -2.34 -2.51
CA ARG A 74 -23.68 -2.21 -2.61
C ARG A 74 -24.45 -3.51 -2.33
N ARG A 75 -23.78 -4.65 -2.23
CA ARG A 75 -24.38 -5.95 -1.88
C ARG A 75 -24.45 -6.13 -0.37
#